data_AF-A2D9F0-F1
#
_entry.id   AF-A2D9F0-F1
#
_cell.length_a   1.000
_cell.length_b   1.000
_cell.length_c   1.000
_cell.angle_alpha   90.00
_cell.angle_beta   90.00
_cell.angle_gamma   90.00
#
_symmetry.space_group_name_H-M   'P 1'
#
loop_
_entity.id
_entity.type
_entity.pdbx_description
1 polymer ?
#
loop_
_entity_poly.entity_id
_entity_poly.type
_entity_poly.pdbx_seq_one_letter_code
_entity_poly.pdbx_strand_id
1 'polypeptide(L)'
;MEYLNAALSGDIKSDDVLNALAINFPTVCKQKEFLNLPESVLDSVLSNKNIKYPNPKETAEFFVQVFSKGDGIAQYFSDLVPIDEMDSESIKILADKLLQMNLVQESNRFVRIQALYQTLESKQQQIDKTKTLIESASKNLESFSTRVQQSTEILRKQTKLYNDTKTQVDELIVKNKEAAKRLDDLRKQAKAAKN
;
A
#
# COMPACT_ATOMS: atom_id res chain seq x y z
N MET A 1 -3.74 -41.96 -5.00
CA MET A 1 -3.54 -43.41 -5.18
C MET A 1 -3.27 -43.77 -6.65
N GLU A 2 -3.99 -43.25 -7.64
CA GLU A 2 -3.72 -43.53 -9.07
C GLU A 2 -2.31 -43.15 -9.54
N TYR A 3 -1.81 -41.96 -9.17
CA TYR A 3 -0.47 -41.51 -9.56
C TYR A 3 0.68 -42.35 -8.99
N LEU A 4 0.49 -42.99 -7.83
CA LEU A 4 1.51 -43.84 -7.20
C LEU A 4 1.61 -45.20 -7.93
N ASN A 5 0.46 -45.76 -8.35
CA ASN A 5 0.42 -47.01 -9.10
C ASN A 5 0.97 -46.85 -10.53
N ALA A 6 0.75 -45.70 -11.17
CA ALA A 6 1.27 -45.41 -12.51
C ALA A 6 2.76 -44.99 -12.51
N ALA A 7 3.28 -44.47 -11.39
CA ALA A 7 4.72 -44.29 -11.20
C ALA A 7 5.46 -45.63 -11.10
N LEU A 8 4.84 -46.63 -10.44
CA LEU A 8 5.39 -47.98 -10.30
C LEU A 8 5.33 -48.81 -11.60
N SER A 9 4.50 -48.43 -12.59
CA SER A 9 4.44 -49.06 -13.92
C SER A 9 5.48 -48.52 -14.91
N GLY A 10 6.17 -47.41 -14.59
CA GLY A 10 7.16 -46.78 -15.46
C GLY A 10 6.59 -45.86 -16.55
N ASP A 11 5.27 -45.64 -16.58
CA ASP A 11 4.60 -44.82 -17.61
C ASP A 11 4.61 -43.31 -17.31
N ILE A 12 4.96 -42.94 -16.08
CA ILE A 12 5.01 -41.54 -15.62
C ILE A 12 6.44 -41.16 -15.28
N LYS A 13 6.91 -40.02 -15.78
CA LYS A 13 8.24 -39.50 -15.42
C LYS A 13 8.26 -39.14 -13.94
N SER A 14 9.37 -39.43 -13.26
CA SER A 14 9.56 -39.08 -11.84
C SER A 14 9.21 -37.62 -11.54
N ASP A 15 9.53 -36.71 -12.46
CA ASP A 15 9.24 -35.28 -12.34
C ASP A 15 7.73 -34.96 -12.31
N ASP A 16 6.91 -35.74 -13.04
CA ASP A 16 5.46 -35.53 -13.08
C ASP A 16 4.82 -35.94 -11.74
N VAL A 17 5.35 -36.98 -11.10
CA VAL A 17 4.92 -37.40 -9.75
C VAL A 17 5.29 -36.35 -8.71
N LEU A 18 6.53 -35.85 -8.75
CA LEU A 18 6.98 -34.79 -7.85
C LEU A 18 6.17 -33.50 -8.03
N ASN A 19 5.89 -33.11 -9.27
CA ASN A 19 5.03 -31.97 -9.58
C ASN A 19 3.60 -32.19 -9.06
N ALA A 20 3.03 -33.39 -9.23
CA ALA A 20 1.71 -33.69 -8.72
C ALA A 20 1.66 -33.61 -7.19
N LEU A 21 2.68 -34.10 -6.48
CA LEU A 21 2.80 -33.97 -5.03
C LEU A 21 2.95 -32.51 -4.59
N ALA A 22 3.77 -31.72 -5.28
CA ALA A 22 3.99 -30.31 -4.98
C ALA A 22 2.72 -29.46 -5.16
N ILE A 23 1.99 -29.65 -6.26
CA ILE A 23 0.74 -28.93 -6.53
C ILE A 23 -0.35 -29.32 -5.54
N ASN A 24 -0.39 -30.59 -5.14
CA ASN A 24 -1.35 -31.11 -4.16
C ASN A 24 -0.83 -31.05 -2.71
N PHE A 25 0.29 -30.38 -2.47
CA PHE A 25 0.90 -30.26 -1.14
C PHE A 25 -0.07 -29.85 -0.03
N PRO A 26 -1.04 -28.91 -0.23
CA PRO A 26 -2.00 -28.54 0.81
C PRO A 26 -2.86 -29.70 1.32
N THR A 27 -3.00 -30.75 0.50
CA THR A 27 -3.76 -31.97 0.84
C THR A 27 -2.84 -33.04 1.39
N VAL A 28 -1.70 -33.29 0.73
CA VAL A 28 -0.81 -34.41 1.09
C VAL A 28 0.03 -34.13 2.33
N CYS A 29 0.33 -32.88 2.67
CA CYS A 29 1.15 -32.53 3.84
C CYS A 29 0.51 -32.93 5.19
N LYS A 30 -0.80 -33.23 5.20
CA LYS A 30 -1.55 -33.69 6.37
C LYS A 30 -1.55 -35.21 6.51
N GLN A 31 -1.09 -35.93 5.49
CA GLN A 31 -1.11 -37.38 5.42
C GLN A 31 0.16 -37.95 6.07
N LYS A 32 -0.01 -38.95 6.94
CA LYS A 32 1.13 -39.60 7.61
C LYS A 32 2.04 -40.32 6.61
N GLU A 33 1.46 -40.85 5.55
CA GLU A 33 2.17 -41.53 4.46
C GLU A 33 3.14 -40.59 3.77
N PHE A 34 2.72 -39.35 3.51
CA PHE A 34 3.56 -38.32 2.93
C PHE A 34 4.68 -37.92 3.89
N LEU A 35 4.37 -37.74 5.18
CA LEU A 35 5.37 -37.50 6.20
C LEU A 35 6.37 -38.66 6.32
N ASN A 36 6.00 -39.90 6.06
CA ASN A 36 6.93 -41.03 6.16
C ASN A 36 7.76 -41.27 4.88
N LEU A 37 7.65 -40.40 3.87
CA LEU A 37 8.49 -40.49 2.68
C LEU A 37 9.98 -40.28 3.02
N PRO A 38 10.89 -40.87 2.23
CA PRO A 38 12.32 -40.63 2.37
C PRO A 38 12.66 -39.14 2.29
N GLU A 39 13.69 -38.71 3.03
CA GLU A 39 14.12 -37.32 3.10
C GLU A 39 14.41 -36.72 1.71
N SER A 40 15.05 -37.48 0.83
CA SER A 40 15.34 -37.05 -0.55
C SER A 40 14.08 -36.76 -1.37
N VAL A 41 12.99 -37.49 -1.12
CA VAL A 41 11.71 -37.27 -1.80
C VAL A 41 11.03 -36.03 -1.24
N LEU A 42 11.04 -35.85 0.08
CA LEU A 42 10.50 -34.65 0.72
C LEU A 42 11.24 -33.40 0.28
N ASP A 43 12.57 -33.45 0.26
CA ASP A 43 13.43 -32.38 -0.26
C ASP A 43 13.08 -32.02 -1.70
N SER A 44 12.91 -33.03 -2.56
CA SER A 44 12.54 -32.83 -3.97
C SER A 44 11.15 -32.20 -4.14
N VAL A 45 10.18 -32.55 -3.28
CA VAL A 45 8.85 -31.94 -3.30
C VAL A 45 8.88 -30.51 -2.77
N LEU A 46 9.59 -30.26 -1.66
CA LEU A 46 9.68 -28.94 -1.03
C LEU A 46 10.49 -27.94 -1.87
N SER A 47 11.47 -28.42 -2.63
CA SER A 47 12.26 -27.60 -3.57
C SER A 47 11.58 -27.41 -4.93
N ASN A 48 10.38 -27.97 -5.13
CA ASN A 48 9.68 -27.88 -6.41
C ASN A 48 9.10 -26.47 -6.62
N LYS A 49 9.44 -25.84 -7.75
CA LYS A 49 8.95 -24.49 -8.12
C LYS A 49 7.43 -24.33 -8.19
N ASN A 50 6.69 -25.43 -8.33
CA ASN A 50 5.23 -25.45 -8.44
C ASN A 50 4.55 -25.80 -7.11
N ILE A 51 5.32 -25.91 -6.01
CA ILE A 51 4.75 -26.21 -4.70
C ILE A 51 3.73 -25.16 -4.30
N LYS A 52 2.60 -25.62 -3.77
CA LYS A 52 1.58 -24.77 -3.19
C LYS A 52 1.52 -25.04 -1.70
N TYR A 53 1.97 -24.10 -0.90
CA TYR A 53 1.85 -24.25 0.54
C TYR A 53 0.39 -24.05 0.97
N PRO A 54 -0.09 -24.80 1.98
CA PRO A 54 -1.36 -24.50 2.63
C PRO A 54 -1.25 -23.19 3.41
N ASN A 55 -2.28 -22.87 4.21
CA ASN A 55 -2.21 -21.71 5.11
C ASN A 55 -0.98 -21.78 6.05
N PRO A 56 -0.48 -20.63 6.54
CA PRO A 56 0.74 -20.56 7.34
C PRO A 56 0.78 -21.53 8.52
N LYS A 57 -0.36 -21.70 9.21
CA LYS A 57 -0.48 -22.57 10.38
C LYS A 57 -0.29 -24.04 10.02
N GLU A 58 -0.96 -24.51 8.97
CA GLU A 58 -0.82 -25.88 8.48
C GLU A 58 0.60 -26.16 7.97
N THR A 59 1.23 -25.16 7.33
CA THR A 59 2.63 -25.24 6.91
C THR A 59 3.56 -25.38 8.13
N ALA A 60 3.37 -24.58 9.18
CA ALA A 60 4.14 -24.70 10.41
C ALA A 60 3.95 -26.08 11.06
N GLU A 61 2.71 -26.56 11.17
CA GLU A 61 2.40 -27.88 11.74
C GLU A 61 3.09 -29.02 10.97
N PHE A 62 3.17 -28.91 9.64
CA PHE A 62 3.93 -29.86 8.83
C PHE A 62 5.42 -29.84 9.19
N PHE A 63 6.06 -28.66 9.21
CA PHE A 63 7.48 -28.56 9.52
C PHE A 63 7.81 -28.97 10.95
N VAL A 64 6.94 -28.69 11.94
CA VAL A 64 7.08 -29.21 13.31
C VAL A 64 7.14 -30.74 13.33
N GLN A 65 6.31 -31.39 12.53
CA GLN A 65 6.29 -32.86 12.40
C GLN A 65 7.55 -33.36 11.68
N VAL A 66 7.98 -32.71 10.61
CA VAL A 66 9.22 -33.05 9.89
C VAL A 66 10.43 -32.94 10.83
N PHE A 67 10.54 -31.85 11.58
CA PHE A 67 11.64 -31.63 12.52
C PHE A 67 11.72 -32.73 13.58
N SER A 68 10.60 -33.34 13.94
CA SER A 68 10.54 -34.37 14.99
C SER A 68 10.92 -35.78 14.51
N LYS A 69 11.34 -35.97 13.25
CA LYS A 69 11.58 -37.32 12.70
C LYS A 69 12.92 -37.96 13.09
N GLY A 70 13.92 -37.17 13.47
CA GLY A 70 15.24 -37.71 13.81
C GLY A 70 16.30 -36.64 13.94
N ASP A 71 17.48 -37.07 14.34
CA ASP A 71 18.64 -36.20 14.54
C ASP A 71 19.08 -35.58 13.20
N GLY A 72 19.40 -34.28 13.21
CA GLY A 72 19.84 -33.54 12.03
C GLY A 72 18.73 -33.15 11.02
N ILE A 73 17.57 -33.80 11.06
CA ILE A 73 16.43 -33.52 10.15
C ILE A 73 15.97 -32.07 10.28
N ALA A 74 15.77 -31.62 11.52
CA ALA A 74 15.31 -30.26 11.78
C ALA A 74 16.28 -29.20 11.24
N GLN A 75 17.59 -29.46 11.34
CA GLN A 75 18.62 -28.57 10.79
C GLN A 75 18.52 -28.48 9.26
N TYR A 76 18.47 -29.63 8.59
CA TYR A 76 18.35 -29.71 7.14
C TYR A 76 17.07 -29.03 6.61
N PHE A 77 15.91 -29.42 7.12
CA PHE A 77 14.63 -28.92 6.62
C PHE A 77 14.31 -27.49 7.09
N SER A 78 15.04 -26.95 8.06
CA SER A 78 14.83 -25.56 8.51
C SER A 78 15.04 -24.55 7.38
N ASP A 79 15.95 -24.84 6.44
CA ASP A 79 16.26 -23.98 5.29
C ASP A 79 15.22 -24.08 4.18
N LEU A 80 14.38 -25.11 4.22
CA LEU A 80 13.29 -25.34 3.25
C LEU A 80 11.95 -24.77 3.71
N VAL A 81 11.91 -24.12 4.88
CA VAL A 81 10.71 -23.45 5.35
C VAL A 81 10.39 -22.25 4.46
N PRO A 82 9.18 -22.14 3.89
CA PRO A 82 8.81 -21.07 2.98
C PRO A 82 8.46 -19.79 3.75
N ILE A 83 9.48 -19.09 4.26
CA ILE A 83 9.29 -17.91 5.11
C ILE A 83 8.31 -16.91 4.51
N ASP A 84 8.41 -16.63 3.21
CA ASP A 84 7.57 -15.66 2.50
C ASP A 84 6.07 -16.01 2.50
N GLU A 85 5.73 -17.29 2.65
CA GLU A 85 4.35 -17.80 2.69
C GLU A 85 3.81 -17.91 4.13
N MET A 86 4.61 -17.50 5.14
CA MET A 86 4.27 -17.64 6.55
C MET A 86 3.93 -16.30 7.22
N ASP A 87 3.12 -16.39 8.27
CA ASP A 87 2.85 -15.28 9.18
C ASP A 87 3.76 -15.33 10.41
N SER A 88 3.82 -14.21 11.14
CA SER A 88 4.67 -14.05 12.33
C SER A 88 4.36 -15.07 13.43
N GLU A 89 3.11 -15.48 13.58
CA GLU A 89 2.69 -16.45 14.60
C GLU A 89 3.17 -17.86 14.25
N SER A 90 3.06 -18.25 12.98
CA SER A 90 3.51 -19.54 12.47
C SER A 90 5.03 -19.66 12.51
N ILE A 91 5.76 -18.57 12.21
CA ILE A 91 7.21 -18.48 12.39
C ILE A 91 7.62 -18.69 13.85
N LYS A 92 6.86 -18.11 14.79
CA LYS A 92 7.09 -18.29 16.23
C LYS A 92 6.98 -19.75 16.65
N ILE A 93 5.96 -20.47 16.16
CA ILE A 93 5.77 -21.89 16.46
C ILE A 93 7.02 -22.71 16.06
N LEU A 94 7.60 -22.40 14.89
CA LEU A 94 8.83 -23.06 14.43
C LEU A 94 10.05 -22.68 15.29
N ALA A 95 10.19 -21.41 15.65
CA ALA A 95 11.26 -20.96 16.54
C ALA A 95 11.22 -21.68 17.89
N ASP A 96 10.04 -21.75 18.50
CA ASP A 96 9.81 -22.41 19.79
C ASP A 96 10.11 -23.92 19.68
N LYS A 97 9.69 -24.57 18.60
CA LYS A 97 9.97 -25.99 18.36
C LYS A 97 11.47 -26.26 18.21
N LEU A 98 12.19 -25.45 17.43
CA LEU A 98 13.64 -25.59 17.25
C LEU A 98 14.38 -25.37 18.58
N LEU A 99 13.92 -24.42 19.40
CA LEU A 99 14.48 -24.18 20.73
C LEU A 99 14.27 -25.37 21.67
N GLN A 100 13.07 -25.97 21.66
CA GLN A 100 12.77 -27.19 22.42
C GLN A 100 13.67 -28.37 22.02
N MET A 101 14.15 -28.39 20.78
CA MET A 101 15.09 -29.38 20.26
C MET A 101 16.56 -29.02 20.51
N ASN A 102 16.85 -27.95 21.27
CA ASN A 102 18.20 -27.41 21.49
C ASN A 102 18.91 -26.91 20.21
N LEU A 103 18.17 -26.63 19.14
CA LEU A 103 18.67 -26.02 17.90
C LEU A 103 18.65 -24.50 18.01
N VAL A 104 19.53 -23.99 18.87
CA VAL A 104 19.56 -22.57 19.28
C VAL A 104 19.87 -21.64 18.10
N GLN A 105 20.77 -22.04 17.19
CA GLN A 105 21.16 -21.18 16.06
C GLN A 105 20.01 -21.01 15.06
N GLU A 106 19.33 -22.11 14.75
CA GLU A 106 18.19 -22.18 13.86
C GLU A 106 17.00 -21.43 14.49
N SER A 107 16.71 -21.68 15.76
CA SER A 107 15.67 -20.93 16.49
C SER A 107 15.94 -19.42 16.45
N ASN A 108 17.17 -18.98 16.72
CA ASN A 108 17.56 -17.56 16.63
C ASN A 108 17.40 -16.98 15.22
N ARG A 109 17.51 -17.77 14.15
CA ARG A 109 17.18 -17.33 12.78
C ARG A 109 15.69 -17.00 12.67
N PHE A 110 14.82 -17.91 13.12
CA PHE A 110 13.37 -17.68 13.10
C PHE A 110 12.92 -16.52 14.00
N VAL A 111 13.53 -16.34 15.19
CA VAL A 111 13.27 -15.18 16.06
C VAL A 111 13.61 -13.86 15.37
N ARG A 112 14.74 -13.81 14.66
CA ARG A 112 15.12 -12.61 13.88
C ARG A 112 14.12 -12.34 12.75
N ILE A 113 13.68 -13.38 12.04
CA ILE A 113 12.64 -13.27 11.00
C ILE A 113 11.33 -12.74 11.59
N GLN A 114 10.90 -13.28 12.75
CA GLN A 114 9.71 -12.81 13.45
C GLN A 114 9.79 -11.31 13.79
N ALA A 115 10.94 -10.85 14.29
CA ALA A 115 11.16 -9.42 14.59
C ALA A 115 11.09 -8.54 13.34
N LEU A 116 11.52 -9.05 12.17
CA LEU A 116 11.37 -8.35 10.90
C LEU A 116 9.90 -8.22 10.51
N TYR A 117 9.08 -9.27 10.66
CA TYR A 117 7.63 -9.18 10.43
C TYR A 117 6.96 -8.13 11.31
N GLN A 118 7.27 -8.10 12.60
CA GLN A 118 6.73 -7.10 13.53
C GLN A 118 7.14 -5.67 13.14
N THR A 119 8.38 -5.50 12.68
CA THR A 119 8.88 -4.21 12.18
C THR A 119 8.13 -3.79 10.92
N LEU A 120 7.91 -4.71 9.98
CA LEU A 120 7.15 -4.45 8.75
C LEU A 120 5.70 -4.06 9.07
N GLU A 121 5.03 -4.77 9.96
CA GLU A 121 3.67 -4.44 10.39
C GLU A 121 3.59 -3.04 11.00
N SER A 122 4.53 -2.70 11.89
CA SER A 122 4.61 -1.35 12.48
C SER A 122 4.82 -0.28 11.41
N LYS A 123 5.68 -0.53 10.42
CA LYS A 123 5.93 0.39 9.31
C LYS A 123 4.70 0.55 8.41
N GLN A 124 3.97 -0.53 8.15
CA GLN A 124 2.73 -0.47 7.39
C GLN A 124 1.68 0.41 8.09
N GLN A 125 1.50 0.24 9.40
CA GLN A 125 0.59 1.09 10.19
C GLN A 125 1.01 2.58 10.17
N GLN A 126 2.31 2.89 10.12
CA GLN A 126 2.80 4.26 9.96
C GLN A 126 2.48 4.83 8.57
N ILE A 127 2.61 4.02 7.52
CA ILE A 127 2.25 4.39 6.15
C ILE A 127 0.77 4.71 6.06
N ASP A 128 -0.09 3.85 6.62
CA ASP A 128 -1.55 4.03 6.55
C ASP A 128 -1.98 5.33 7.25
N LYS A 129 -1.43 5.62 8.43
CA LYS A 129 -1.65 6.89 9.14
C LYS A 129 -1.23 8.10 8.30
N THR A 130 -0.06 8.00 7.66
CA THR A 130 0.47 9.08 6.81
C THR A 130 -0.41 9.30 5.58
N LYS A 131 -0.92 8.22 4.98
CA LYS A 131 -1.85 8.28 3.85
C LYS A 131 -3.13 9.03 4.21
N THR A 132 -3.74 8.72 5.36
CA THR A 132 -4.93 9.45 5.84
C THR A 132 -4.66 10.94 6.06
N LEU A 133 -3.49 11.31 6.59
CA LEU A 133 -3.09 12.70 6.76
C LEU A 133 -2.94 13.43 5.41
N ILE A 134 -2.32 12.77 4.42
CA ILE A 134 -2.15 13.31 3.07
C ILE A 134 -3.51 13.51 2.39
N GLU A 135 -4.43 12.55 2.52
CA GLU A 135 -5.79 12.65 1.97
C GLU A 135 -6.55 13.84 2.58
N SER A 136 -6.43 14.06 3.91
CA SER A 136 -7.02 15.22 4.59
C SER A 136 -6.41 16.53 4.12
N ALA A 137 -5.08 16.61 4.03
CA ALA A 137 -4.37 17.79 3.54
C ALA A 137 -4.76 18.13 2.10
N SER A 138 -4.91 17.12 1.25
CA SER A 138 -5.32 17.28 -0.15
C SER A 138 -6.73 17.88 -0.26
N LYS A 139 -7.69 17.38 0.52
CA LYS A 139 -9.06 17.95 0.58
C LYS A 139 -9.06 19.40 1.07
N ASN A 140 -8.24 19.71 2.08
CA ASN A 140 -8.13 21.07 2.59
C ASN A 140 -7.56 22.02 1.52
N LEU A 141 -6.51 21.59 0.81
CA LEU A 141 -5.89 22.35 -0.27
C LEU A 141 -6.87 22.62 -1.42
N GLU A 142 -7.68 21.64 -1.80
CA GLU A 142 -8.73 21.79 -2.81
C GLU A 142 -9.79 22.83 -2.37
N SER A 143 -10.22 22.78 -1.11
CA SER A 143 -11.16 23.76 -0.55
C SER A 143 -10.57 25.17 -0.52
N PHE A 144 -9.27 25.29 -0.25
CA PHE A 144 -8.55 26.56 -0.23
C PHE A 144 -8.41 27.13 -1.65
N SER A 145 -8.02 26.28 -2.60
CA SER A 145 -7.93 26.64 -4.03
C SER A 145 -9.25 27.20 -4.55
N THR A 146 -10.36 26.53 -4.25
CA THR A 146 -11.71 27.01 -4.60
C THR A 146 -12.01 28.40 -4.02
N ARG A 147 -11.68 28.63 -2.74
CA ARG A 147 -11.87 29.93 -2.09
C ARG A 147 -11.01 31.03 -2.73
N VAL A 148 -9.76 30.72 -3.08
CA VAL A 148 -8.87 31.67 -3.77
C VAL A 148 -9.40 32.04 -5.14
N GLN A 149 -9.93 31.07 -5.90
CA GLN A 149 -10.55 31.33 -7.20
C GLN A 149 -11.77 32.26 -7.06
N GLN A 150 -12.66 31.98 -6.11
CA GLN A 150 -13.84 32.83 -5.83
C GLN A 150 -13.43 34.25 -5.42
N SER A 151 -12.45 34.38 -4.52
CA SER A 151 -11.94 35.68 -4.08
C SER A 151 -11.32 36.47 -5.24
N THR A 152 -10.59 35.80 -6.13
CA THR A 152 -10.01 36.41 -7.33
C THR A 152 -11.08 36.94 -8.28
N GLU A 153 -12.19 36.21 -8.45
CA GLU A 153 -13.31 36.65 -9.28
C GLU A 153 -14.02 37.88 -8.68
N ILE A 154 -14.22 37.91 -7.37
CA ILE A 154 -14.77 39.07 -6.67
C ILE A 154 -13.88 40.29 -6.87
N LEU A 155 -12.56 40.14 -6.69
CA LEU A 155 -11.60 41.22 -6.85
C LEU A 155 -11.63 41.79 -8.28
N ARG A 156 -11.74 40.91 -9.29
CA ARG A 156 -11.91 41.33 -10.70
C ARG A 156 -13.18 42.16 -10.90
N LYS A 157 -14.31 41.72 -10.35
CA LYS A 157 -15.59 42.45 -10.44
C LYS A 157 -15.50 43.82 -9.76
N GLN A 158 -14.89 43.89 -8.57
CA GLN A 158 -14.67 45.14 -7.85
C GLN A 158 -13.75 46.10 -8.61
N THR A 159 -12.66 45.58 -9.20
CA THR A 159 -11.73 46.39 -10.00
C THR A 159 -12.42 46.99 -11.22
N LYS A 160 -13.25 46.21 -11.91
CA LYS A 160 -14.04 46.70 -13.05
C LYS A 160 -14.99 47.82 -12.63
N LEU A 161 -15.77 47.59 -11.55
CA LEU A 161 -16.71 48.58 -11.04
C LEU A 161 -16.03 49.89 -10.64
N TYR A 162 -14.87 49.79 -9.99
CA TYR A 162 -14.05 50.95 -9.62
C TYR A 162 -13.64 51.76 -10.86
N ASN A 163 -13.15 51.10 -11.91
CA ASN A 163 -12.75 51.78 -13.15
C ASN A 163 -13.93 52.42 -13.89
N ASP A 164 -15.08 51.74 -13.95
CA ASP A 164 -16.30 52.27 -14.55
C ASP A 164 -16.77 53.53 -13.79
N THR A 165 -16.77 53.46 -12.45
CA THR A 165 -17.15 54.58 -11.59
C THR A 165 -16.17 55.75 -11.71
N LYS A 166 -14.86 55.47 -11.76
CA LYS A 166 -13.84 56.49 -11.99
C LYS A 166 -14.06 57.23 -13.31
N THR A 167 -14.35 56.48 -14.38
CA THR A 167 -14.64 57.06 -15.70
C THR A 167 -15.87 57.97 -15.65
N GLN A 168 -16.95 57.52 -15.00
CA GLN A 168 -18.17 58.34 -14.82
C GLN A 168 -17.90 59.61 -14.01
N VAL A 169 -17.08 59.52 -12.96
CA VAL A 169 -16.68 60.68 -12.15
C VAL A 169 -15.86 61.66 -12.99
N ASP A 170 -14.91 61.19 -13.79
CA ASP A 170 -14.10 62.02 -14.67
C ASP A 170 -14.97 62.75 -15.72
N GLU A 171 -15.96 62.08 -16.32
CA GLU A 171 -16.93 62.70 -17.22
C GLU A 171 -17.77 63.78 -16.53
N LEU A 172 -18.24 63.53 -15.30
CA LEU A 172 -19.00 64.50 -14.52
C LEU A 172 -18.15 65.74 -14.16
N ILE A 173 -16.86 65.55 -13.88
CA ILE A 173 -15.93 66.67 -13.64
C ILE A 173 -15.83 67.56 -14.89
N VAL A 174 -15.73 66.97 -16.09
CA VAL A 174 -15.69 67.73 -17.36
C VAL A 174 -17.00 68.49 -17.57
N LYS A 175 -18.16 67.82 -17.46
CA LYS A 175 -19.48 68.45 -17.61
C LYS A 175 -19.69 69.59 -16.61
N ASN A 176 -19.27 69.42 -15.36
CA ASN A 176 -19.36 70.48 -14.34
C ASN A 176 -18.47 71.68 -14.68
N LYS A 177 -17.26 71.46 -15.20
CA LYS A 177 -16.38 72.56 -15.67
C LYS A 177 -17.01 73.32 -16.83
N GLU A 178 -17.63 72.65 -17.79
CA GLU A 178 -18.32 73.28 -18.91
C GLU A 178 -19.56 74.07 -18.46
N ALA A 179 -20.38 73.49 -17.58
CA ALA A 179 -21.53 74.16 -17.01
C ALA A 179 -21.11 75.43 -16.25
N ALA A 180 -20.04 75.36 -15.45
CA ALA A 180 -19.50 76.52 -14.74
C ALA A 180 -19.06 77.64 -15.70
N LYS A 181 -18.40 77.31 -16.82
CA LYS A 181 -18.04 78.30 -17.86
C LYS A 181 -19.26 78.96 -18.48
N ARG A 182 -20.25 78.15 -18.92
CA ARG A 182 -21.50 78.68 -19.50
C ARG A 182 -22.23 79.62 -18.55
N LEU A 183 -22.24 79.29 -17.26
CA LEU A 183 -22.89 80.09 -16.23
C LEU A 183 -22.16 81.43 -16.02
N ASP A 184 -20.82 81.45 -16.11
CA ASP A 184 -20.04 82.69 -16.09
C ASP A 184 -20.29 83.56 -17.33
N ASP A 185 -20.35 82.96 -18.51
CA ASP A 185 -20.65 83.68 -19.77
C ASP A 185 -22.05 84.32 -19.74
N LEU A 186 -23.05 83.58 -19.28
CA LEU A 186 -24.41 84.11 -19.09
C LEU A 186 -24.44 85.26 -18.08
N ARG A 187 -23.68 85.17 -16.98
CA ARG A 187 -23.55 86.26 -16.00
C ARG A 187 -22.91 87.50 -16.62
N LYS A 188 -21.90 87.35 -17.49
CA LYS A 188 -21.27 88.46 -18.21
C LYS A 188 -22.25 89.12 -19.20
N GLN A 189 -22.98 88.32 -19.98
CA GLN A 189 -23.99 88.82 -20.92
C GLN A 189 -25.12 89.57 -20.20
N ALA A 190 -25.62 89.04 -19.08
CA ALA A 190 -26.65 89.68 -18.28
C ALA A 190 -26.20 91.01 -17.66
N LYS A 191 -24.91 91.15 -17.32
CA LYS A 191 -24.33 92.43 -16.89
C LYS A 191 -24.21 93.42 -18.04
N ALA A 192 -23.81 92.96 -19.23
CA ALA A 192 -23.69 93.81 -20.42
C ALA A 192 -25.06 94.35 -20.89
N ALA A 193 -26.13 93.57 -20.78
CA ALA A 193 -27.49 93.96 -21.16
C ALA A 193 -28.18 94.95 -20.19
N LYS A 194 -27.56 95.26 -19.04
CA LYS A 194 -28.09 96.20 -18.04
C LYS A 194 -27.46 97.61 -18.11
N ASN A 195 -26.48 97.80 -18.99
CA ASN A 195 -25.85 99.09 -19.30
C ASN A 195 -26.34 99.59 -20.66
#